data_AF-A0A3E3ID24-F1
#
_entry.id   AF-A0A3E3ID24-F1
#
_cell.length_a   1.000
_cell.length_b   1.000
_cell.length_c   1.000
_cell.angle_alpha   90.00
_cell.angle_beta   90.00
_cell.angle_gamma   90.00
#
_symmetry.space_group_name_H-M   'P 1'
#
loop_
_entity.id
_entity.type
_entity.pdbx_description
1 polymer ?
#
loop_
_entity_poly.entity_id
_entity_poly.type
_entity_poly.pdbx_seq_one_letter_code
_entity_poly.pdbx_strand_id
1 'polypeptide(L)'
;MGRYKYIPRGTAGGWIKSQDSPVIGGALGTVFDCCVRKENEGYRMWYSWRPAKGIAVANSPDGYDWSLPQMVMPRQINLPWAVDEVNRPCVLYRGGKYRMWFIGMVRPLDFCYGTSAVGYAESNDGIHWDVRRESVMNPDEPWEKNSLYCPHVIWDEEKNSYRMWYSGGEQYECDSIGYAESEDGIHWNKYNKNPIFTADKNKFWEALKTEACCVVREQDYFYMFYLGISADRTASIGIARSRDGITGWERHPDNPVVAGTDGSWDYLGVCKPFVLKTDDGFLMWYNGCNQSEGEGQVKEEIGVALHKGYQLWPEDGAARERDIPDEKIVCRDLFLGCR
;
A
#
# COMPACT_ATOMS: atom_id res chain seq x y z
N MET A 1 20.93 29.03 7.14
CA MET A 1 19.67 28.59 7.76
C MET A 1 19.73 27.09 7.98
N GLY A 2 19.49 26.61 9.20
CA GLY A 2 19.28 25.18 9.43
C GLY A 2 17.78 24.93 9.47
N ARG A 3 17.26 24.01 8.64
CA ARG A 3 15.88 23.53 8.79
C ARG A 3 15.93 22.35 9.74
N TYR A 4 15.24 22.44 10.88
CA TYR A 4 14.98 21.26 11.69
C TYR A 4 13.86 20.49 11.00
N LYS A 5 14.13 19.25 10.61
CA LYS A 5 13.17 18.36 9.96
C LYS A 5 12.78 17.28 10.97
N TYR A 6 11.48 17.14 11.23
CA TYR A 6 10.98 16.04 12.04
C TYR A 6 10.91 14.78 11.18
N ILE A 7 11.66 13.74 11.55
CA ILE A 7 11.60 12.42 10.92
C ILE A 7 10.73 11.54 11.81
N PRO A 8 9.52 11.16 11.38
CA PRO A 8 8.62 10.35 12.20
C PRO A 8 9.21 8.97 12.45
N ARG A 9 9.03 8.46 13.67
CA ARG A 9 9.42 7.10 14.09
C ARG A 9 8.31 6.43 14.89
N GLY A 10 8.25 5.11 14.85
CA GLY A 10 7.25 4.33 15.61
C GLY A 10 5.80 4.58 15.17
N THR A 11 4.84 4.43 16.07
CA THR A 11 3.41 4.51 15.79
C THR A 11 2.70 5.67 16.48
N ALA A 12 1.49 5.99 16.03
CA ALA A 12 0.58 6.97 16.62
C ALA A 12 -0.87 6.69 16.16
N GLY A 13 -1.83 7.40 16.74
CA GLY A 13 -3.25 7.27 16.40
C GLY A 13 -3.79 5.89 16.81
N GLY A 14 -3.41 5.41 17.99
CA GLY A 14 -3.87 4.13 18.53
C GLY A 14 -3.21 2.87 17.93
N TRP A 15 -2.30 3.02 16.95
CA TRP A 15 -1.60 1.90 16.34
C TRP A 15 -0.41 1.42 17.17
N ILE A 16 -0.18 0.11 17.19
CA ILE A 16 0.93 -0.54 17.87
C ILE A 16 1.54 -1.59 16.95
N LYS A 17 2.85 -1.54 16.72
CA LYS A 17 3.57 -2.58 15.96
C LYS A 17 3.70 -3.86 16.79
N SER A 18 3.47 -5.01 16.16
CA SER A 18 3.73 -6.31 16.76
C SER A 18 5.23 -6.53 16.96
N GLN A 19 5.61 -7.07 18.12
CA GLN A 19 6.98 -7.46 18.43
C GLN A 19 7.42 -8.71 17.65
N ASP A 20 6.47 -9.49 17.13
CA ASP A 20 6.71 -10.71 16.35
C ASP A 20 6.98 -10.40 14.86
N SER A 21 7.09 -9.12 14.49
CA SER A 21 7.42 -8.71 13.13
C SER A 21 8.94 -8.81 12.85
N PRO A 22 9.37 -9.13 11.61
CA PRO A 22 8.53 -9.42 10.45
C PRO A 22 7.91 -10.82 10.52
N VAL A 23 6.67 -10.94 10.03
CA VAL A 23 5.90 -12.20 9.99
C VAL A 23 6.13 -12.99 8.70
N ILE A 24 6.56 -12.33 7.61
CA ILE A 24 7.02 -12.99 6.37
C ILE A 24 8.26 -12.25 5.87
N GLY A 25 9.35 -12.99 5.63
CA GLY A 25 10.62 -12.41 5.17
C GLY A 25 11.80 -13.39 5.27
N GLY A 26 12.93 -12.90 5.77
CA GLY A 26 14.14 -13.67 6.00
C GLY A 26 14.75 -14.22 4.71
N ALA A 27 14.92 -15.55 4.67
CA ALA A 27 15.52 -16.28 3.56
C ALA A 27 14.71 -16.20 2.25
N LEU A 28 13.46 -15.73 2.30
CA LEU A 28 12.64 -15.49 1.11
C LEU A 28 13.16 -14.30 0.27
N GLY A 29 14.05 -13.47 0.82
CA GLY A 29 14.45 -12.21 0.20
C GLY A 29 13.31 -11.19 0.26
N THR A 30 13.15 -10.39 -0.79
CA THR A 30 12.13 -9.32 -0.80
C THR A 30 10.73 -9.84 -1.12
N VAL A 31 9.81 -9.63 -0.16
CA VAL A 31 8.38 -9.94 -0.23
C VAL A 31 7.57 -8.69 0.08
N PHE A 32 6.57 -8.36 -0.75
CA PHE A 32 5.93 -7.04 -0.68
C PHE A 32 4.53 -6.97 -1.28
N ASP A 33 3.81 -5.89 -0.98
CA ASP A 33 2.44 -5.59 -1.46
C ASP A 33 1.53 -6.81 -1.29
N CYS A 34 1.03 -7.00 -0.07
CA CYS A 34 0.17 -8.13 0.26
C CYS A 34 -1.32 -7.77 0.14
N CYS A 35 -2.13 -8.78 -0.11
CA CYS A 35 -3.57 -8.76 0.06
C CYS A 35 -3.96 -9.93 0.95
N VAL A 36 -4.63 -9.62 2.05
CA VAL A 36 -5.05 -10.60 3.05
C VAL A 36 -6.56 -10.77 2.99
N ARG A 37 -7.04 -11.99 3.20
CA ARG A 37 -8.46 -12.28 3.43
C ARG A 37 -8.62 -13.13 4.67
N LYS A 38 -9.67 -12.84 5.45
CA LYS A 38 -10.19 -13.78 6.44
C LYS A 38 -10.92 -14.89 5.68
N GLU A 39 -10.52 -16.13 5.93
CA GLU A 39 -11.15 -17.35 5.42
C GLU A 39 -11.90 -18.05 6.57
N ASN A 40 -12.60 -19.14 6.30
CA ASN A 40 -13.31 -19.89 7.36
C ASN A 40 -12.36 -20.39 8.46
N GLU A 41 -11.13 -20.73 8.09
CA GLU A 41 -10.07 -21.23 8.98
C GLU A 41 -8.88 -20.27 8.95
N GLY A 42 -9.04 -19.10 9.58
CA GLY A 42 -7.97 -18.11 9.74
C GLY A 42 -7.86 -17.13 8.57
N TYR A 43 -6.66 -17.00 8.01
CA TYR A 43 -6.30 -16.00 7.02
C TYR A 43 -5.54 -16.62 5.86
N ARG A 44 -5.69 -15.98 4.69
CA ARG A 44 -4.88 -16.24 3.51
C ARG A 44 -4.31 -14.93 2.99
N MET A 45 -3.01 -14.94 2.66
CA MET A 45 -2.30 -13.78 2.14
C MET A 45 -1.72 -14.10 0.78
N TRP A 46 -2.04 -13.28 -0.22
CA TRP A 46 -1.34 -13.25 -1.50
C TRP A 46 -0.36 -12.08 -1.48
N TYR A 47 0.87 -12.29 -1.91
CA TYR A 47 1.90 -11.25 -1.87
C TYR A 47 2.91 -11.39 -2.99
N SER A 48 3.56 -10.29 -3.33
CA SER A 48 4.61 -10.24 -4.35
C SER A 48 5.89 -10.85 -3.82
N TRP A 49 6.56 -11.68 -4.63
CA TRP A 49 7.82 -12.31 -4.28
C TRP A 49 8.89 -11.97 -5.33
N ARG A 50 9.75 -10.98 -5.00
CA ARG A 50 10.67 -10.36 -5.98
C ARG A 50 11.66 -11.34 -6.59
N PRO A 51 12.36 -12.21 -5.83
CA PRO A 51 13.29 -13.18 -6.41
C PRO A 51 12.62 -14.14 -7.40
N ALA A 52 11.34 -14.45 -7.17
CA ALA A 52 10.56 -15.35 -8.02
C ALA A 52 9.79 -14.63 -9.15
N LYS A 53 9.81 -13.28 -9.18
CA LYS A 53 9.10 -12.43 -10.16
C LYS A 53 7.63 -12.79 -10.32
N GLY A 54 6.96 -13.09 -9.21
CA GLY A 54 5.60 -13.59 -9.20
C GLY A 54 4.88 -13.37 -7.89
N ILE A 55 3.69 -13.93 -7.79
CA ILE A 55 2.79 -13.84 -6.63
C ILE A 55 2.75 -15.19 -5.93
N ALA A 56 3.00 -15.16 -4.62
CA ALA A 56 2.89 -16.31 -3.73
C ALA A 56 1.65 -16.20 -2.84
N VAL A 57 1.25 -17.32 -2.25
CA VAL A 57 0.21 -17.41 -1.22
C VAL A 57 0.77 -18.09 0.04
N ALA A 58 0.31 -17.65 1.21
CA ALA A 58 0.51 -18.31 2.49
C ALA A 58 -0.79 -18.31 3.28
N ASN A 59 -0.96 -19.29 4.18
CA ASN A 59 -2.10 -19.37 5.09
C ASN A 59 -1.64 -19.16 6.52
N SER A 60 -2.51 -18.64 7.37
CA SER A 60 -2.23 -18.39 8.79
C SER A 60 -3.47 -18.65 9.62
N PRO A 61 -3.36 -19.28 10.80
CA PRO A 61 -4.51 -19.44 11.69
C PRO A 61 -4.94 -18.13 12.36
N ASP A 62 -4.04 -17.16 12.50
CA ASP A 62 -4.20 -15.99 13.38
C ASP A 62 -3.79 -14.64 12.76
N GLY A 63 -3.16 -14.66 11.59
CA GLY A 63 -2.65 -13.47 10.91
C GLY A 63 -1.19 -13.13 11.24
N TYR A 64 -0.56 -13.89 12.14
CA TYR A 64 0.81 -13.69 12.60
C TYR A 64 1.73 -14.83 12.17
N ASP A 65 1.30 -16.08 12.37
CA ASP A 65 2.08 -17.27 12.01
C ASP A 65 1.69 -17.74 10.61
N TRP A 66 2.61 -17.64 9.65
CA TRP A 66 2.33 -17.96 8.25
C TRP A 66 3.00 -19.28 7.81
N SER A 67 2.28 -20.05 7.00
CA SER A 67 2.83 -21.21 6.31
C SER A 67 3.95 -20.81 5.34
N LEU A 68 4.75 -21.80 4.90
CA LEU A 68 5.69 -21.58 3.80
C LEU A 68 4.97 -21.08 2.53
N PRO A 69 5.64 -20.25 1.69
CA PRO A 69 5.08 -19.77 0.44
C PRO A 69 4.74 -20.90 -0.51
N GLN A 70 3.58 -20.78 -1.15
CA GLN A 70 3.25 -21.48 -2.38
C GLN A 70 3.19 -20.48 -3.54
N MET A 71 3.99 -20.68 -4.59
CA MET A 71 3.90 -19.87 -5.80
C MET A 71 2.56 -20.15 -6.52
N VAL A 72 1.80 -19.10 -6.85
CA VAL A 72 0.48 -19.23 -7.51
C VAL A 72 0.41 -18.52 -8.86
N MET A 73 1.26 -17.52 -9.09
CA MET A 73 1.30 -16.82 -10.37
C MET A 73 2.73 -16.38 -10.71
N PRO A 74 3.47 -17.14 -11.53
CA PRO A 74 4.72 -16.66 -12.09
C PRO A 74 4.48 -15.59 -13.17
N ARG A 75 5.55 -14.94 -13.63
CA ARG A 75 5.49 -14.03 -14.79
C ARG A 75 4.80 -14.67 -16.01
N GLN A 76 4.07 -13.86 -16.76
CA GLN A 76 3.23 -14.34 -17.85
C GLN A 76 3.95 -14.18 -19.19
N ILE A 77 4.86 -15.12 -19.51
CA ILE A 77 5.77 -15.01 -20.67
C ILE A 77 5.09 -14.86 -22.03
N ASN A 78 3.82 -15.26 -22.14
CA ASN A 78 3.02 -15.18 -23.37
C ASN A 78 2.16 -13.91 -23.45
N LEU A 79 2.17 -13.07 -22.40
CA LEU A 79 1.40 -11.84 -22.32
C LEU A 79 2.39 -10.65 -22.38
N PRO A 80 2.43 -9.87 -23.48
CA PRO A 80 3.41 -8.81 -23.66
C PRO A 80 3.44 -7.77 -22.53
N TRP A 81 2.30 -7.50 -21.89
CA TRP A 81 2.16 -6.52 -20.80
C TRP A 81 2.58 -7.05 -19.42
N ALA A 82 2.83 -8.35 -19.28
CA ALA A 82 3.15 -9.03 -18.01
C ALA A 82 4.35 -10.00 -18.13
N VAL A 83 5.18 -9.79 -19.15
CA VAL A 83 6.24 -10.73 -19.56
C VAL A 83 7.39 -10.82 -18.56
N ASP A 84 7.73 -9.71 -17.90
CA ASP A 84 8.91 -9.67 -17.02
C ASP A 84 8.59 -10.06 -15.58
N GLU A 85 7.44 -9.61 -15.08
CA GLU A 85 7.04 -9.79 -13.69
C GLU A 85 5.53 -9.60 -13.51
N VAL A 86 4.96 -10.33 -12.56
CA VAL A 86 3.64 -10.04 -11.99
C VAL A 86 3.76 -9.84 -10.48
N ASN A 87 3.06 -8.84 -9.95
CA ASN A 87 3.12 -8.47 -8.53
C ASN A 87 1.86 -7.71 -8.09
N ARG A 88 1.82 -7.30 -6.82
CA ARG A 88 0.81 -6.42 -6.20
C ARG A 88 -0.62 -6.91 -6.39
N PRO A 89 -0.92 -8.12 -5.89
CA PRO A 89 -2.27 -8.68 -5.99
C PRO A 89 -3.24 -7.91 -5.10
N CYS A 90 -4.47 -7.76 -5.57
CA CYS A 90 -5.65 -7.48 -4.78
C CYS A 90 -6.70 -8.54 -5.08
N VAL A 91 -7.11 -9.28 -4.05
CA VAL A 91 -7.94 -10.47 -4.18
C VAL A 91 -9.29 -10.26 -3.50
N LEU A 92 -10.37 -10.47 -4.26
CA LEU A 92 -11.74 -10.51 -3.75
C LEU A 92 -12.35 -11.89 -3.96
N TYR A 93 -13.21 -12.31 -3.03
CA TYR A 93 -14.04 -13.51 -3.17
C TYR A 93 -15.51 -13.11 -3.17
N ARG A 94 -16.21 -13.36 -4.27
CA ARG A 94 -17.65 -13.04 -4.41
C ARG A 94 -18.32 -13.99 -5.40
N GLY A 95 -19.52 -14.46 -5.07
CA GLY A 95 -20.29 -15.35 -5.93
C GLY A 95 -19.60 -16.69 -6.17
N GLY A 96 -18.94 -17.24 -5.15
CA GLY A 96 -18.26 -18.54 -5.22
C GLY A 96 -16.91 -18.52 -5.95
N LYS A 97 -16.41 -17.35 -6.37
CA LYS A 97 -15.20 -17.22 -7.18
C LYS A 97 -14.24 -16.18 -6.61
N TYR A 98 -12.95 -16.50 -6.63
CA TYR A 98 -11.87 -15.54 -6.41
C TYR A 98 -11.62 -14.74 -7.68
N ARG A 99 -11.35 -13.45 -7.50
CA ARG A 99 -10.91 -12.51 -8.53
C ARG A 99 -9.67 -11.81 -8.03
N MET A 100 -8.66 -11.71 -8.88
CA MET A 100 -7.43 -11.00 -8.59
C MET A 100 -7.22 -9.90 -9.63
N TRP A 101 -7.06 -8.68 -9.14
CA TRP A 101 -6.41 -7.61 -9.90
C TRP A 101 -4.96 -7.57 -9.49
N PHE A 102 -4.05 -7.55 -10.45
CA PHE A 102 -2.61 -7.59 -10.19
C PHE A 102 -1.88 -6.71 -11.19
N ILE A 103 -0.62 -6.41 -10.93
CA ILE A 103 0.20 -5.65 -11.86
C ILE A 103 1.00 -6.60 -12.74
N GLY A 104 0.83 -6.46 -14.06
CA GLY A 104 1.79 -6.94 -15.04
C GLY A 104 2.81 -5.84 -15.32
N MET A 105 4.08 -6.21 -15.36
CA MET A 105 5.18 -5.28 -15.56
C MET A 105 6.06 -5.69 -16.73
N VAL A 106 6.43 -4.68 -17.53
CA VAL A 106 7.48 -4.74 -18.54
C VAL A 106 8.61 -3.83 -18.07
N ARG A 107 9.81 -4.38 -17.95
CA ARG A 107 10.98 -3.65 -17.48
C ARG A 107 11.51 -2.74 -18.58
N PRO A 108 12.10 -1.59 -18.21
CA PRO A 108 12.76 -0.76 -19.21
C PRO A 108 13.94 -1.51 -19.81
N LEU A 109 14.15 -1.28 -21.11
CA LEU A 109 15.35 -1.67 -21.85
C LEU A 109 16.07 -0.39 -22.29
N ASP A 110 17.31 -0.50 -22.77
CA ASP A 110 18.20 0.64 -23.09
C ASP A 110 17.52 1.76 -23.92
N PHE A 111 16.52 1.43 -24.75
CA PHE A 111 15.81 2.38 -25.61
C PHE A 111 14.28 2.34 -25.45
N CYS A 112 13.76 1.63 -24.45
CA CYS A 112 12.31 1.49 -24.25
C CYS A 112 11.96 1.73 -22.78
N TYR A 113 11.06 2.68 -22.55
CA TYR A 113 10.46 2.86 -21.23
C TYR A 113 9.73 1.57 -20.84
N GLY A 114 9.92 1.15 -19.60
CA GLY A 114 9.09 0.09 -19.06
C GLY A 114 7.67 0.61 -18.83
N THR A 115 6.75 -0.33 -18.67
CA THR A 115 5.34 -0.03 -18.44
C THR A 115 4.76 -1.00 -17.44
N SER A 116 3.66 -0.61 -16.83
CA SER A 116 2.85 -1.49 -15.99
C SER A 116 1.37 -1.29 -16.30
N ALA A 117 0.61 -2.36 -16.18
CA ALA A 117 -0.82 -2.38 -16.42
C ALA A 117 -1.51 -3.26 -15.37
N VAL A 118 -2.79 -2.97 -15.11
CA VAL A 118 -3.60 -3.81 -14.24
C VAL A 118 -4.12 -4.99 -15.05
N GLY A 119 -3.77 -6.20 -14.60
CA GLY A 119 -4.28 -7.47 -15.07
C GLY A 119 -5.48 -7.96 -14.26
N TYR A 120 -6.13 -9.00 -14.77
CA TYR A 120 -7.25 -9.67 -14.12
C TYR A 120 -7.10 -11.19 -14.22
N ALA A 121 -7.41 -11.90 -13.15
CA ALA A 121 -7.47 -13.35 -13.13
C ALA A 121 -8.61 -13.85 -12.25
N GLU A 122 -9.14 -15.02 -12.57
CA GLU A 122 -10.16 -15.68 -11.75
C GLU A 122 -9.68 -17.04 -11.25
N SER A 123 -10.21 -17.47 -10.11
CA SER A 123 -9.87 -18.78 -9.54
C SER A 123 -11.05 -19.33 -8.73
N ASN A 124 -11.18 -20.65 -8.69
CA ASN A 124 -12.14 -21.33 -7.83
C ASN A 124 -11.57 -21.67 -6.44
N ASP A 125 -10.24 -21.72 -6.30
CA ASP A 125 -9.56 -22.16 -5.08
C ASP A 125 -8.55 -21.14 -4.51
N GLY A 126 -8.27 -20.06 -5.24
CA GLY A 126 -7.31 -19.03 -4.88
C GLY A 126 -5.85 -19.42 -5.12
N ILE A 127 -5.61 -20.58 -5.76
CA ILE A 127 -4.29 -21.17 -6.01
C ILE A 127 -4.04 -21.29 -7.52
N HIS A 128 -5.00 -21.82 -8.28
CA HIS A 128 -4.92 -21.96 -9.72
C HIS A 128 -5.70 -20.82 -10.39
N TRP A 129 -5.00 -20.01 -11.18
CA TRP A 129 -5.53 -18.75 -11.71
C TRP A 129 -5.67 -18.79 -13.24
N ASP A 130 -6.87 -18.51 -13.72
CA ASP A 130 -7.16 -18.26 -15.12
C ASP A 130 -6.88 -16.79 -15.43
N VAL A 131 -5.70 -16.51 -15.97
CA VAL A 131 -5.24 -15.14 -16.27
C VAL A 131 -5.84 -14.65 -17.58
N ARG A 132 -6.43 -13.45 -17.54
CA ARG A 132 -6.97 -12.78 -18.73
C ARG A 132 -5.84 -12.37 -19.67
N ARG A 133 -6.05 -12.59 -20.98
CA ARG A 133 -5.07 -12.27 -22.02
C ARG A 133 -4.72 -10.78 -22.14
N GLU A 134 -5.73 -9.92 -22.09
CA GLU A 134 -5.56 -8.46 -22.16
C GLU A 134 -5.55 -7.86 -20.75
N SER A 135 -4.79 -6.79 -20.55
CA SER A 135 -4.90 -5.96 -19.36
C SER A 135 -6.30 -5.33 -19.26
N VAL A 136 -6.75 -5.04 -18.05
CA VAL A 136 -8.05 -4.41 -17.77
C VAL A 136 -7.95 -2.91 -17.52
N MET A 137 -6.75 -2.39 -17.25
CA MET A 137 -6.48 -0.96 -17.17
C MET A 137 -5.03 -0.66 -17.55
N ASN A 138 -4.82 0.39 -18.35
CA ASN A 138 -3.51 0.84 -18.83
C ASN A 138 -3.25 2.29 -18.39
N PRO A 139 -2.00 2.77 -18.33
CA PRO A 139 -1.68 4.16 -18.02
C PRO A 139 -1.94 5.05 -19.25
N ASP A 140 -3.17 5.54 -19.40
CA ASP A 140 -3.64 6.31 -20.55
C ASP A 140 -4.02 7.76 -20.21
N GLU A 141 -3.93 8.14 -18.93
CA GLU A 141 -4.12 9.52 -18.47
C GLU A 141 -2.78 10.24 -18.25
N PRO A 142 -2.67 11.55 -18.53
CA PRO A 142 -1.39 12.29 -18.44
C PRO A 142 -0.68 12.19 -17.08
N TRP A 143 -1.44 12.12 -15.98
CA TRP A 143 -0.87 12.04 -14.62
C TRP A 143 -0.33 10.63 -14.28
N GLU A 144 -0.77 9.60 -15.00
CA GLU A 144 -0.34 8.21 -14.80
C GLU A 144 1.01 7.93 -15.47
N LYS A 145 1.45 8.83 -16.36
CA LYS A 145 2.69 8.75 -17.13
C LYS A 145 2.82 7.41 -17.87
N ASN A 146 3.49 6.43 -17.26
CA ASN A 146 3.76 5.13 -17.87
C ASN A 146 3.50 3.96 -16.91
N SER A 147 2.86 4.17 -15.75
CA SER A 147 2.68 3.09 -14.78
C SER A 147 1.44 3.20 -13.92
N LEU A 148 0.82 2.04 -13.71
CA LEU A 148 -0.22 1.80 -12.72
C LEU A 148 0.29 0.78 -11.70
N TYR A 149 0.16 1.07 -10.40
CA TYR A 149 0.58 0.18 -9.32
C TYR A 149 -0.45 0.09 -8.19
N CYS A 150 -0.26 -0.90 -7.32
CA CYS A 150 -1.01 -1.10 -6.06
C CYS A 150 -2.53 -0.92 -6.23
N PRO A 151 -3.21 -1.70 -7.10
CA PRO A 151 -4.66 -1.64 -7.19
C PRO A 151 -5.24 -2.14 -5.86
N HIS A 152 -6.16 -1.39 -5.27
CA HIS A 152 -6.97 -1.83 -4.15
C HIS A 152 -8.43 -1.78 -4.55
N VAL A 153 -9.06 -2.95 -4.64
CA VAL A 153 -10.42 -3.11 -5.11
C VAL A 153 -11.32 -3.53 -3.96
N ILE A 154 -12.47 -2.88 -3.86
CA ILE A 154 -13.58 -3.33 -3.01
C ILE A 154 -14.83 -3.49 -3.86
N TRP A 155 -15.77 -4.29 -3.37
CA TRP A 155 -17.13 -4.35 -3.90
C TRP A 155 -18.04 -3.42 -3.10
N ASP A 156 -18.77 -2.54 -3.78
CA ASP A 156 -19.76 -1.64 -3.19
C ASP A 156 -21.16 -2.20 -3.44
N GLU A 157 -21.77 -2.77 -2.40
CA GLU A 157 -23.11 -3.39 -2.50
C GLU A 157 -24.20 -2.35 -2.81
N GLU A 158 -24.05 -1.09 -2.38
CA GLU A 158 -25.05 -0.04 -2.61
C GLU A 158 -25.05 0.41 -4.07
N LYS A 159 -23.86 0.50 -4.68
CA LYS A 159 -23.69 0.84 -6.09
C LYS A 159 -23.78 -0.35 -7.03
N ASN A 160 -23.69 -1.57 -6.49
CA ASN A 160 -23.53 -2.80 -7.26
C ASN A 160 -22.34 -2.70 -8.24
N SER A 161 -21.21 -2.20 -7.76
CA SER A 161 -20.01 -2.02 -8.58
C SER A 161 -18.71 -2.27 -7.80
N TYR A 162 -17.66 -2.65 -8.54
CA TYR A 162 -16.29 -2.64 -8.07
C TYR A 162 -15.75 -1.22 -8.08
N ARG A 163 -15.01 -0.90 -7.03
CA ARG A 163 -14.33 0.38 -6.84
C ARG A 163 -12.85 0.12 -6.66
N MET A 164 -12.01 0.77 -7.46
CA MET A 164 -10.57 0.63 -7.41
C MET A 164 -9.92 1.96 -7.08
N TRP A 165 -9.04 1.94 -6.09
CA TRP A 165 -8.03 2.96 -5.89
C TRP A 165 -6.70 2.42 -6.39
N TYR A 166 -5.94 3.22 -7.12
CA TYR A 166 -4.69 2.77 -7.74
C TYR A 166 -3.65 3.88 -7.73
N SER A 167 -2.39 3.51 -7.76
CA SER A 167 -1.27 4.46 -7.85
C SER A 167 -0.92 4.68 -9.32
N GLY A 168 -0.70 5.94 -9.71
CA GLY A 168 -0.25 6.30 -11.07
C GLY A 168 0.96 7.22 -11.03
N GLY A 169 1.84 7.12 -12.04
CA GLY A 169 3.03 7.97 -12.16
C GLY A 169 4.21 7.26 -12.82
N GLU A 170 5.42 7.59 -12.37
CA GLU A 170 6.64 6.98 -12.92
C GLU A 170 6.79 5.51 -12.53
N GLN A 171 7.44 4.74 -13.39
CA GLN A 171 7.76 3.36 -13.08
C GLN A 171 8.64 3.26 -11.83
N TYR A 172 8.27 2.36 -10.91
CA TYR A 172 8.88 2.17 -9.59
C TYR A 172 8.69 3.32 -8.59
N GLU A 173 8.12 4.46 -8.99
CA GLU A 173 7.87 5.59 -8.10
C GLU A 173 6.59 6.35 -8.50
N CYS A 174 5.40 5.82 -8.20
CA CYS A 174 4.15 6.53 -8.51
C CYS A 174 4.05 7.84 -7.74
N ASP A 175 3.31 8.78 -8.33
CA ASP A 175 3.24 10.15 -7.81
C ASP A 175 2.00 10.38 -6.95
N SER A 176 0.89 9.71 -7.28
CA SER A 176 -0.43 10.04 -6.74
C SER A 176 -1.39 8.84 -6.82
N ILE A 177 -2.55 8.97 -6.16
CA ILE A 177 -3.60 7.95 -6.14
C ILE A 177 -4.80 8.43 -6.97
N GLY A 178 -5.25 7.56 -7.87
CA GLY A 178 -6.45 7.70 -8.69
C GLY A 178 -7.55 6.74 -8.28
N TYR A 179 -8.69 6.88 -8.96
CA TYR A 179 -9.91 6.12 -8.73
C TYR A 179 -10.55 5.66 -10.04
N ALA A 180 -11.13 4.46 -10.03
CA ALA A 180 -11.90 3.90 -11.13
C ALA A 180 -13.06 3.02 -10.62
N GLU A 181 -14.11 2.87 -11.43
CA GLU A 181 -15.27 2.01 -11.15
C GLU A 181 -15.51 1.00 -12.28
N SER A 182 -16.04 -0.17 -11.94
CA SER A 182 -16.39 -1.21 -12.91
C SER A 182 -17.59 -2.02 -12.41
N GLU A 183 -18.52 -2.36 -13.29
CA GLU A 183 -19.65 -3.23 -12.94
C GLU A 183 -19.27 -4.72 -12.99
N ASP A 184 -18.30 -5.09 -13.82
CA ASP A 184 -17.90 -6.48 -14.09
C ASP A 184 -16.49 -6.85 -13.63
N GLY A 185 -15.70 -5.87 -13.20
CA GLY A 185 -14.30 -6.03 -12.78
C GLY A 185 -13.30 -6.07 -13.93
N ILE A 186 -13.78 -5.97 -15.18
CA ILE A 186 -13.00 -6.11 -16.42
C ILE A 186 -12.95 -4.78 -17.19
N HIS A 187 -14.08 -4.09 -17.29
CA HIS A 187 -14.17 -2.79 -17.97
C HIS A 187 -14.22 -1.68 -16.94
N TRP A 188 -13.15 -0.87 -16.87
CA TRP A 188 -12.97 0.16 -15.86
C TRP A 188 -13.19 1.56 -16.43
N ASN A 189 -13.99 2.36 -15.72
CA ASN A 189 -14.19 3.78 -15.98
C ASN A 189 -13.38 4.58 -14.97
N LYS A 190 -12.32 5.26 -15.42
CA LYS A 190 -11.51 6.13 -14.58
C LYS A 190 -12.27 7.40 -14.23
N TYR A 191 -12.05 7.90 -13.02
CA TYR A 191 -12.64 9.16 -12.59
C TYR A 191 -12.01 10.34 -13.35
N ASN A 192 -12.86 11.16 -13.96
CA ASN A 192 -12.44 12.25 -14.84
C ASN A 192 -11.69 13.40 -14.13
N LYS A 193 -11.67 13.43 -12.79
CA LYS A 193 -10.87 14.38 -12.00
C LYS A 193 -9.72 13.72 -11.25
N ASN A 194 -9.27 12.53 -11.70
CA ASN A 194 -8.03 11.96 -11.20
C ASN A 194 -6.84 12.92 -11.39
N PRO A 195 -5.82 12.86 -10.52
CA PRO A 195 -5.73 12.04 -9.31
C PRO A 195 -6.63 12.56 -8.18
N ILE A 196 -7.16 11.65 -7.35
CA ILE A 196 -8.04 11.99 -6.21
C ILE A 196 -7.27 12.33 -4.92
N PHE A 197 -6.01 11.92 -4.83
CA PHE A 197 -5.18 12.15 -3.65
C PHE A 197 -3.72 12.35 -4.06
N THR A 198 -3.14 13.47 -3.62
CA THR A 198 -1.78 13.91 -3.96
C THR A 198 -1.04 14.36 -2.71
N ALA A 199 0.30 14.38 -2.78
CA ALA A 199 1.19 14.85 -1.73
C ALA A 199 0.87 16.28 -1.27
N ASP A 200 0.84 16.51 0.05
CA ASP A 200 0.83 17.86 0.62
C ASP A 200 2.27 18.34 0.82
N LYS A 201 2.68 19.29 -0.03
CA LYS A 201 4.04 19.84 -0.03
C LYS A 201 4.41 20.57 1.26
N ASN A 202 3.43 20.92 2.10
CA ASN A 202 3.68 21.57 3.39
C ASN A 202 3.97 20.56 4.51
N LYS A 203 3.73 19.26 4.27
CA LYS A 203 3.93 18.16 5.23
C LYS A 203 5.16 17.35 4.84
N PHE A 204 6.31 17.64 5.46
CA PHE A 204 7.60 17.03 5.09
C PHE A 204 7.57 15.51 4.88
N TRP A 205 6.85 14.78 5.74
CA TRP A 205 6.82 13.31 5.74
C TRP A 205 6.12 12.70 4.51
N GLU A 206 5.29 13.47 3.80
CA GLU A 206 4.58 13.05 2.59
C GLU A 206 4.75 14.03 1.41
N ALA A 207 5.67 15.01 1.53
CA ALA A 207 5.78 16.13 0.62
C ALA A 207 6.20 15.76 -0.81
N LEU A 208 6.75 14.56 -1.02
CA LEU A 208 7.24 14.13 -2.32
C LEU A 208 6.13 13.43 -3.11
N LYS A 209 5.57 12.34 -2.58
CA LYS A 209 4.65 11.42 -3.28
C LYS A 209 3.67 10.79 -2.30
N THR A 210 2.50 10.41 -2.82
CA THR A 210 1.52 9.58 -2.11
C THR A 210 1.07 8.43 -2.99
N GLU A 211 1.17 7.20 -2.52
CA GLU A 211 0.86 6.00 -3.30
C GLU A 211 0.43 4.81 -2.40
N ALA A 212 0.27 3.63 -3.01
CA ALA A 212 0.09 2.34 -2.35
C ALA A 212 -0.96 2.33 -1.24
N CYS A 213 -2.22 2.61 -1.57
CA CYS A 213 -3.28 2.69 -0.58
C CYS A 213 -4.05 1.38 -0.35
N CYS A 214 -4.58 1.24 0.86
CA CYS A 214 -5.64 0.31 1.20
C CYS A 214 -6.83 1.09 1.76
N VAL A 215 -8.03 0.84 1.23
CA VAL A 215 -9.26 1.54 1.64
C VAL A 215 -10.20 0.59 2.38
N VAL A 216 -10.63 1.01 3.57
CA VAL A 216 -11.61 0.30 4.41
C VAL A 216 -12.82 1.20 4.61
N ARG A 217 -14.03 0.65 4.45
CA ARG A 217 -15.28 1.35 4.81
C ARG A 217 -15.59 1.06 6.28
N GLU A 218 -15.69 2.10 7.10
CA GLU A 218 -16.06 2.01 8.50
C GLU A 218 -17.03 3.14 8.83
N GLN A 219 -18.21 2.77 9.34
CA GLN A 219 -19.33 3.70 9.58
C GLN A 219 -19.64 4.51 8.29
N ASP A 220 -19.66 5.85 8.39
CA ASP A 220 -20.00 6.77 7.30
C ASP A 220 -18.78 7.21 6.47
N TYR A 221 -17.62 6.58 6.66
CA TYR A 221 -16.38 7.01 6.04
C TYR A 221 -15.65 5.85 5.33
N PHE A 222 -15.02 6.21 4.22
CA PHE A 222 -13.91 5.48 3.64
C PHE A 222 -12.63 5.97 4.30
N TYR A 223 -11.89 5.07 4.93
CA TYR A 223 -10.56 5.32 5.46
C TYR A 223 -9.52 4.77 4.48
N MET A 224 -8.69 5.66 3.95
CA MET A 224 -7.54 5.34 3.12
C MET A 224 -6.29 5.30 3.98
N PHE A 225 -5.72 4.12 4.14
CA PHE A 225 -4.34 3.94 4.58
C PHE A 225 -3.44 4.13 3.38
N TYR A 226 -2.47 5.03 3.42
CA TYR A 226 -1.67 5.39 2.26
C TYR A 226 -0.20 5.54 2.60
N LEU A 227 0.66 5.34 1.61
CA LEU A 227 2.08 5.65 1.71
C LEU A 227 2.30 7.14 1.45
N GLY A 228 2.91 7.84 2.41
CA GLY A 228 3.50 9.15 2.20
C GLY A 228 5.02 9.02 2.10
N ILE A 229 5.61 9.68 1.10
CA ILE A 229 7.05 9.71 0.88
C ILE A 229 7.56 11.11 1.16
N SER A 230 8.55 11.20 2.07
CA SER A 230 9.15 12.47 2.43
C SER A 230 10.04 13.03 1.31
N ALA A 231 10.39 14.32 1.40
CA ALA A 231 11.34 14.91 0.46
C ALA A 231 12.74 14.24 0.51
N ASP A 232 13.07 13.58 1.62
CA ASP A 232 14.29 12.78 1.79
C ASP A 232 14.06 11.30 1.44
N ARG A 233 12.97 10.98 0.73
CA ARG A 233 12.59 9.65 0.23
C ARG A 233 12.41 8.58 1.32
N THR A 234 12.05 9.00 2.54
CA THR A 234 11.66 8.09 3.61
C THR A 234 10.15 7.86 3.54
N ALA A 235 9.74 6.60 3.61
CA ALA A 235 8.35 6.22 3.47
C ALA A 235 7.69 5.97 4.85
N SER A 236 6.44 6.42 5.01
CA SER A 236 5.62 6.18 6.21
C SER A 236 4.15 6.03 5.83
N ILE A 237 3.35 5.43 6.70
CA ILE A 237 1.94 5.15 6.45
C ILE A 237 1.09 6.18 7.19
N GLY A 238 0.23 6.88 6.45
CA GLY A 238 -0.79 7.76 6.99
C GLY A 238 -2.20 7.19 6.81
N ILE A 239 -3.16 7.86 7.43
CA ILE A 239 -4.61 7.64 7.25
C ILE A 239 -5.23 8.93 6.71
N ALA A 240 -6.16 8.81 5.77
CA ALA A 240 -7.09 9.86 5.41
C ALA A 240 -8.52 9.31 5.42
N ARG A 241 -9.53 10.15 5.60
CA ARG A 241 -10.93 9.75 5.50
C ARG A 241 -11.71 10.60 4.51
N SER A 242 -12.71 10.01 3.87
CA SER A 242 -13.65 10.69 2.97
C SER A 242 -15.03 10.05 3.11
N ARG A 243 -16.10 10.84 2.94
CA ARG A 243 -17.48 10.31 2.99
C ARG A 243 -17.85 9.51 1.74
N ASP A 244 -17.34 9.91 0.58
CA ASP A 244 -17.64 9.24 -0.69
C ASP A 244 -16.50 8.31 -1.16
N GLY A 245 -15.31 8.41 -0.56
CA GLY A 245 -14.11 7.67 -0.96
C GLY A 245 -13.49 8.16 -2.26
N ILE A 246 -13.83 9.37 -2.73
CA ILE A 246 -13.37 9.96 -3.99
C ILE A 246 -12.90 11.39 -3.77
N THR A 247 -13.65 12.20 -3.02
CA THR A 247 -13.40 13.62 -2.81
C THR A 247 -13.34 13.99 -1.33
N GLY A 248 -12.86 15.19 -1.02
CA GLY A 248 -12.91 15.72 0.35
C GLY A 248 -12.10 14.90 1.36
N TRP A 249 -10.95 14.36 0.95
CA TRP A 249 -10.07 13.59 1.83
C TRP A 249 -9.49 14.46 2.95
N GLU A 250 -9.81 14.10 4.19
CA GLU A 250 -9.27 14.68 5.40
C GLU A 250 -8.10 13.81 5.88
N ARG A 251 -6.91 14.38 6.10
CA ARG A 251 -5.76 13.65 6.64
C ARG A 251 -5.90 13.47 8.15
N HIS A 252 -5.60 12.27 8.63
CA HIS A 252 -5.61 11.99 10.05
C HIS A 252 -4.63 12.90 10.76
N PRO A 253 -5.03 13.54 11.86
CA PRO A 253 -4.22 14.59 12.42
C PRO A 253 -2.92 13.99 13.01
N ASP A 254 -2.92 12.78 13.58
CA ASP A 254 -1.69 12.11 14.08
C ASP A 254 -0.80 11.51 12.97
N ASN A 255 -1.01 11.86 11.70
CA ASN A 255 -0.22 11.30 10.63
C ASN A 255 1.29 11.63 10.75
N PRO A 256 2.17 10.72 10.27
CA PRO A 256 1.85 9.35 9.87
C PRO A 256 1.51 8.48 11.09
N VAL A 257 0.68 7.45 10.93
CA VAL A 257 0.30 6.54 12.03
C VAL A 257 1.29 5.39 12.22
N VAL A 258 2.03 5.01 11.18
CA VAL A 258 3.12 4.02 11.26
C VAL A 258 4.33 4.56 10.49
N ALA A 259 5.48 4.65 11.14
CA ALA A 259 6.75 5.05 10.55
C ALA A 259 7.86 4.05 10.94
N GLY A 260 9.04 4.11 10.32
CA GLY A 260 10.15 3.19 10.62
C GLY A 260 10.56 3.20 12.10
N THR A 261 11.13 2.09 12.57
CA THR A 261 11.62 1.97 13.96
C THR A 261 13.16 1.95 14.00
N ASP A 262 13.76 2.77 14.86
CA ASP A 262 15.21 2.84 15.02
C ASP A 262 15.80 1.48 15.42
N GLY A 263 16.83 1.03 14.70
CA GLY A 263 17.50 -0.25 14.94
C GLY A 263 16.70 -1.50 14.58
N SER A 264 15.51 -1.36 13.98
CA SER A 264 14.65 -2.48 13.61
C SER A 264 14.76 -2.89 12.14
N TRP A 265 14.13 -4.01 11.78
CA TRP A 265 14.00 -4.54 10.42
C TRP A 265 13.23 -3.61 9.44
N ASP A 266 12.59 -2.56 9.95
CA ASP A 266 11.84 -1.56 9.17
C ASP A 266 12.40 -0.13 9.30
N TYR A 267 13.67 -0.01 9.70
CA TYR A 267 14.34 1.26 10.00
C TYR A 267 14.31 2.28 8.84
N LEU A 268 14.53 1.82 7.60
CA LEU A 268 14.61 2.70 6.43
C LEU A 268 13.24 3.25 6.01
N GLY A 269 12.16 2.63 6.48
CA GLY A 269 10.80 3.09 6.19
C GLY A 269 9.79 1.95 6.23
N VAL A 270 8.52 2.35 6.17
CA VAL A 270 7.39 1.42 6.07
C VAL A 270 6.51 1.82 4.89
N CYS A 271 5.91 0.84 4.22
CA CYS A 271 5.10 1.07 3.03
C CYS A 271 3.99 0.03 2.83
N LYS A 272 3.13 0.26 1.82
CA LYS A 272 2.17 -0.71 1.26
C LYS A 272 1.28 -1.39 2.33
N PRO A 273 0.50 -0.60 3.09
CA PRO A 273 -0.40 -1.14 4.09
C PRO A 273 -1.50 -1.97 3.45
N PHE A 274 -1.90 -3.04 4.13
CA PHE A 274 -3.13 -3.76 3.87
C PHE A 274 -3.86 -3.96 5.21
N VAL A 275 -5.11 -3.48 5.30
CA VAL A 275 -5.85 -3.43 6.57
C VAL A 275 -7.11 -4.27 6.51
N LEU A 276 -7.32 -5.08 7.54
CA LEU A 276 -8.59 -5.78 7.79
C LEU A 276 -9.16 -5.40 9.14
N LYS A 277 -10.48 -5.25 9.19
CA LYS A 277 -11.24 -5.21 10.43
C LYS A 277 -11.27 -6.60 11.07
N THR A 278 -11.01 -6.68 12.37
CA THR A 278 -11.09 -7.89 13.20
C THR A 278 -12.23 -7.76 14.22
N ASP A 279 -12.39 -8.78 15.08
CA ASP A 279 -13.44 -8.79 16.10
C ASP A 279 -13.12 -7.84 17.29
N ASP A 280 -11.88 -7.36 17.39
CA ASP A 280 -11.37 -6.50 18.46
C ASP A 280 -10.78 -5.17 17.96
N GLY A 281 -10.80 -4.90 16.65
CA GLY A 281 -10.26 -3.68 16.07
C GLY A 281 -9.81 -3.87 14.62
N PHE A 282 -8.54 -3.54 14.33
CA PHE A 282 -7.95 -3.68 13.01
C PHE A 282 -6.56 -4.28 13.07
N LEU A 283 -6.24 -5.11 12.07
CA LEU A 283 -4.89 -5.55 11.75
C LEU A 283 -4.43 -4.92 10.45
N MET A 284 -3.20 -4.41 10.45
CA MET A 284 -2.48 -3.91 9.30
C MET A 284 -1.26 -4.78 9.05
N TRP A 285 -1.21 -5.41 7.90
CA TRP A 285 0.03 -5.95 7.35
C TRP A 285 0.70 -4.84 6.56
N TYR A 286 1.99 -4.61 6.78
CA TYR A 286 2.73 -3.55 6.12
C TYR A 286 4.12 -4.02 5.75
N ASN A 287 4.71 -3.38 4.74
CA ASN A 287 6.09 -3.63 4.38
C ASN A 287 7.04 -2.79 5.22
N GLY A 288 8.06 -3.43 5.80
CA GLY A 288 9.20 -2.75 6.39
C GLY A 288 10.42 -2.86 5.50
N CYS A 289 11.16 -1.76 5.38
CA CYS A 289 12.33 -1.63 4.54
C CYS A 289 13.61 -1.58 5.37
N ASN A 290 14.62 -2.36 4.98
CA ASN A 290 15.98 -2.24 5.51
C ASN A 290 17.03 -2.61 4.47
N GLN A 291 18.30 -2.35 4.77
CA GLN A 291 19.42 -2.71 3.92
C GLN A 291 19.54 -4.24 3.82
N SER A 292 19.69 -4.78 2.60
CA SER A 292 20.02 -6.20 2.44
C SER A 292 21.48 -6.48 2.80
N GLU A 293 21.76 -7.69 3.29
CA GLU A 293 23.12 -8.15 3.59
C GLU A 293 24.02 -8.29 2.34
N GLY A 294 23.47 -8.18 1.13
CA GLY A 294 24.17 -8.12 -0.15
C GLY A 294 23.98 -6.78 -0.88
N GLU A 295 24.85 -6.50 -1.86
CA GLU A 295 25.03 -5.22 -2.56
C GLU A 295 23.77 -4.36 -2.76
N GLY A 296 23.69 -3.23 -2.05
CA GLY A 296 22.97 -2.02 -2.42
C GLY A 296 21.44 -2.08 -2.55
N GLN A 297 20.80 -3.23 -2.35
CA GLN A 297 19.34 -3.36 -2.49
C GLN A 297 18.63 -3.16 -1.15
N VAL A 298 17.44 -2.54 -1.21
CA VAL A 298 16.53 -2.48 -0.07
C VAL A 298 15.77 -3.80 0.00
N LYS A 299 15.91 -4.50 1.13
CA LYS A 299 15.10 -5.65 1.49
C LYS A 299 13.76 -5.15 1.99
N GLU A 300 12.67 -5.77 1.52
CA GLU A 300 11.34 -5.53 2.07
C GLU A 300 10.79 -6.84 2.63
N GLU A 301 10.24 -6.75 3.84
CA GLU A 301 9.62 -7.85 4.57
C GLU A 301 8.23 -7.40 5.02
N ILE A 302 7.36 -8.32 5.44
CA ILE A 302 5.99 -8.02 5.87
C ILE A 302 5.93 -8.13 7.39
N GLY A 303 5.46 -7.07 8.06
CA GLY A 303 5.19 -7.02 9.49
C GLY A 303 3.74 -6.68 9.77
N VAL A 304 3.41 -6.59 11.07
CA VAL A 304 2.04 -6.36 11.55
C VAL A 304 1.99 -5.18 12.50
N ALA A 305 0.98 -4.33 12.32
CA ALA A 305 0.54 -3.36 13.32
C ALA A 305 -0.94 -3.60 13.66
N LEU A 306 -1.34 -3.33 14.89
CA LEU A 306 -2.71 -3.48 15.36
C LEU A 306 -3.26 -2.16 15.90
N HIS A 307 -4.57 -1.98 15.76
CA HIS A 307 -5.32 -0.90 16.37
C HIS A 307 -6.46 -1.52 17.18
N LYS A 308 -6.46 -1.34 18.51
CA LYS A 308 -7.52 -1.87 19.36
C LYS A 308 -8.76 -0.99 19.28
N GLY A 309 -9.92 -1.62 19.17
CA GLY A 309 -11.18 -0.95 18.98
C GLY A 309 -11.34 -0.36 17.57
N TYR A 310 -12.52 0.20 17.34
CA TYR A 310 -12.99 0.56 16.00
C TYR A 310 -12.88 2.06 15.67
N GLN A 311 -12.38 2.85 16.62
CA GLN A 311 -12.27 4.29 16.46
C GLN A 311 -10.96 4.67 15.78
N LEU A 312 -10.98 4.76 14.44
CA LEU A 312 -9.82 5.17 13.63
C LEU A 312 -9.60 6.68 13.56
N TRP A 313 -10.45 7.48 14.20
CA TRP A 313 -10.36 8.93 14.19
C TRP A 313 -10.56 9.52 15.59
N PRO A 314 -9.69 10.43 16.04
CA PRO A 314 -9.79 11.03 17.36
C PRO A 314 -11.05 11.90 17.47
N GLU A 315 -11.60 11.99 18.67
CA GLU A 315 -12.64 12.97 18.99
C GLU A 315 -12.09 14.39 18.88
N ASP A 316 -12.98 15.35 18.59
CA ASP A 316 -12.60 16.76 18.49
C ASP A 316 -12.01 17.25 19.82
N GLY A 317 -10.78 17.77 19.76
CA GLY A 317 -10.06 18.25 20.94
C GLY A 317 -9.34 17.17 21.76
N ALA A 318 -9.37 15.90 21.33
CA ALA A 318 -8.58 14.86 21.95
C ALA A 318 -7.07 15.17 21.90
N ALA A 319 -6.33 14.72 22.92
CA ALA A 319 -4.89 14.86 22.95
C ALA A 319 -4.25 14.12 21.77
N ARG A 320 -3.25 14.76 21.15
CA ARG A 320 -2.57 14.24 19.97
C ARG A 320 -1.47 13.28 20.42
N GLU A 321 -1.43 12.08 19.84
CA GLU A 321 -0.31 11.16 20.03
C GLU A 321 0.90 11.56 19.17
N ARG A 322 0.64 12.30 18.08
CA ARG A 322 1.67 12.83 17.20
C ARG A 322 1.27 14.20 16.69
N ASP A 323 2.13 15.17 16.96
CA ASP A 323 1.99 16.53 16.44
C ASP A 323 3.25 16.89 15.65
N ILE A 324 3.17 16.69 14.32
CA ILE A 324 4.25 17.09 13.41
C ILE A 324 3.96 18.51 12.95
N PRO A 325 4.80 19.50 13.33
CA PRO A 325 4.61 20.85 12.88
C PRO A 325 4.80 20.92 11.35
N ASP A 326 4.05 21.80 10.70
CA ASP A 326 4.34 22.18 9.32
C ASP A 326 5.79 22.66 9.21
N GLU A 327 6.45 22.41 8.08
CA GLU A 327 7.79 22.93 7.87
C GLU A 327 7.80 24.46 7.96
N LYS A 328 8.30 24.99 9.08
CA LYS A 328 8.61 26.41 9.24
C LYS A 328 10.09 26.62 9.02
N ILE A 329 10.44 27.60 8.17
CA ILE A 329 11.82 28.05 8.03
C ILE A 329 12.19 28.75 9.35
N VAL A 330 12.99 28.09 10.19
CA VAL A 330 13.51 28.71 11.40
C VAL A 330 14.85 29.39 11.05
N CYS A 331 14.91 30.71 11.20
CA CYS A 331 16.17 31.44 11.16
C CYS A 331 17.07 30.99 12.31
N ARG A 332 18.37 30.85 12.04
CA ARG A 332 19.35 30.21 12.91
C ARG A 332 19.81 31.17 14.02
N ASP A 333 18.90 31.62 14.87
CA ASP A 333 19.21 32.56 15.97
C ASP A 333 19.12 31.93 17.37
N LEU A 334 18.89 30.62 17.48
CA LEU A 334 18.65 29.92 18.77
C LEU A 334 19.82 29.07 19.29
N PHE A 335 21.05 29.24 18.78
CA PHE A 335 22.24 28.57 19.33
C PHE A 335 23.43 29.54 19.50
N LEU A 336 23.24 30.62 20.26
CA LEU A 336 24.32 31.37 20.91
C LEU A 336 23.85 31.74 22.31
N GLY A 337 23.87 30.76 23.21
CA GLY A 337 23.39 30.94 24.57
C GLY A 337 23.78 29.79 25.50
N CYS A 338 25.03 29.31 25.43
CA CYS A 338 25.68 28.59 26.54
C CYS A 338 27.21 28.63 26.37
N ARG A 339 27.78 29.59 27.12
CA ARG A 339 29.19 29.84 27.49
C ARG A 339 30.15 30.38 26.44
#